data_AF-A0A2H3BJU5-F1
#
_entry.id   AF-A0A2H3BJU5-F1
#
_cell.length_a   1.000
_cell.length_b   1.000
_cell.length_c   1.000
_cell.angle_alpha   90.00
_cell.angle_beta   90.00
_cell.angle_gamma   90.00
#
_symmetry.space_group_name_H-M   'P 1'
#
loop_
_entity.id
_entity.type
_entity.pdbx_description
1 polymer ?
#
loop_
_entity_poly.entity_id
_entity_poly.type
_entity_poly.pdbx_seq_one_letter_code
_entity_poly.pdbx_strand_id
1 'polypeptide(L)'
;MYLPGSNIHLQFQARDSATFRPLVAKIVKRLEPFTSSVVLLIQQISDNKQFVLKLNDRRLGYRYSLNMEDDELPWTPALEERLRAAVRDIQLGKVTNWFELVKDSMNPAQPRPKLWEDWMWEISTWTSRIEEHQTEVDAYRLLRRLQGHLIPRVYGLVHLSISSSSPLHPITDYVPGIIIEYIQGVSMGSLQPGVDIPRPEAEAIADRVMDAFRTIKAEKCVMHNDIHIDNILLRD
;
A
#
# COMPACT_ATOMS: atom_id res chain seq x y z
N MET A 1 -3.49 8.41 -13.74
CA MET A 1 -3.96 8.62 -12.34
C MET A 1 -2.82 9.26 -11.54
N TYR A 2 -3.12 9.96 -10.43
CA TYR A 2 -2.14 10.53 -9.49
C TYR A 2 -1.08 11.48 -10.08
N LEU A 3 -1.51 12.51 -10.81
CA LEU A 3 -0.59 13.45 -11.44
C LEU A 3 0.01 14.44 -10.43
N PRO A 4 1.35 14.66 -10.44
CA PRO A 4 1.98 15.74 -9.68
C PRO A 4 1.30 17.08 -9.93
N GLY A 5 1.17 17.89 -8.88
CA GLY A 5 0.47 19.17 -8.92
C GLY A 5 -1.02 19.10 -8.66
N SER A 6 -1.65 17.92 -8.80
CA SER A 6 -3.09 17.76 -8.58
C SER A 6 -3.44 17.67 -7.09
N ASN A 7 -4.65 18.10 -6.74
CA ASN A 7 -5.20 17.89 -5.41
C ASN A 7 -5.74 16.47 -5.27
N ILE A 8 -5.55 15.89 -4.08
CA ILE A 8 -6.13 14.63 -3.66
C ILE A 8 -7.02 14.88 -2.44
N HIS A 9 -8.24 14.34 -2.51
CA HIS A 9 -9.25 14.45 -1.46
C HIS A 9 -9.39 13.09 -0.79
N LEU A 10 -9.08 13.05 0.50
CA LEU A 10 -9.02 11.83 1.29
C LEU A 10 -10.00 11.95 2.46
N GLN A 11 -10.56 10.83 2.87
CA GLN A 11 -11.09 10.67 4.22
C GLN A 11 -9.96 10.12 5.08
N PHE A 12 -9.54 10.86 6.10
CA PHE A 12 -8.46 10.49 7.00
C PHE A 12 -8.98 10.10 8.39
N GLN A 13 -8.54 8.95 8.88
CA GLN A 13 -8.75 8.49 10.24
C GLN A 13 -7.44 8.52 10.99
N ALA A 14 -7.34 9.42 11.97
CA ALA A 14 -6.18 9.46 12.86
C ALA A 14 -6.08 8.16 13.67
N ARG A 15 -4.85 7.77 14.02
CA ARG A 15 -4.56 6.53 14.77
C ARG A 15 -5.43 6.29 16.00
N ASP A 16 -5.69 7.34 16.78
CA ASP A 16 -6.46 7.26 18.03
C ASP A 16 -7.91 7.80 17.86
N SER A 17 -8.41 7.87 16.62
CA SER A 17 -9.76 8.34 16.29
C SER A 17 -10.62 7.22 15.72
N ALA A 18 -11.88 7.16 16.15
CA ALA A 18 -12.88 6.28 15.55
C ALA A 18 -13.52 6.86 14.27
N THR A 19 -13.34 8.16 14.01
CA THR A 19 -14.01 8.87 12.92
C THR A 19 -13.04 9.32 11.84
N PHE A 20 -13.54 9.27 10.60
CA PHE A 20 -12.89 9.85 9.44
C PHE A 20 -13.22 11.35 9.35
N ARG A 21 -12.23 12.13 8.90
CA ARG A 21 -12.37 13.55 8.59
C ARG A 21 -11.77 13.86 7.22
N PRO A 22 -12.27 14.87 6.49
CA PRO A 22 -11.66 15.28 5.23
C PRO A 22 -10.20 15.71 5.41
N LEU A 23 -9.35 15.28 4.49
CA LEU A 23 -7.98 15.73 4.32
C LEU A 23 -7.77 16.07 2.84
N VAL A 24 -7.29 17.28 2.57
CA VAL A 24 -6.94 17.72 1.22
C VAL A 24 -5.45 17.98 1.17
N ALA A 25 -4.80 17.35 0.19
CA ALA A 25 -3.37 17.48 -0.03
C ALA A 25 -3.08 17.66 -1.52
N LYS A 26 -1.91 18.19 -1.83
CA LYS A 26 -1.37 18.28 -3.19
C LYS A 26 -0.39 17.13 -3.42
N ILE A 27 -0.48 16.46 -4.56
CA ILE A 27 0.50 15.44 -4.96
C ILE A 27 1.79 16.17 -5.36
N VAL A 28 2.87 15.93 -4.63
CA VAL A 28 4.19 16.52 -4.92
C VAL A 28 4.89 15.70 -5.99
N LYS A 29 5.02 14.39 -5.77
CA LYS A 29 5.59 13.45 -6.75
C LYS A 29 5.11 12.03 -6.50
N ARG A 30 5.28 11.20 -7.52
CA ARG A 30 5.13 9.75 -7.46
C ARG A 30 6.46 9.12 -7.04
N LEU A 31 6.41 8.12 -6.19
CA LEU A 31 7.57 7.29 -5.81
C LEU A 31 7.42 5.96 -6.57
N GLU A 32 8.08 5.87 -7.72
CA GLU A 32 8.00 4.74 -8.65
C GLU A 32 9.22 3.80 -8.49
N PRO A 33 9.10 2.51 -8.84
CA PRO A 33 7.93 1.84 -9.45
C PRO A 33 6.82 1.54 -8.43
N PHE A 34 5.57 1.50 -8.89
CA PHE A 34 4.45 1.01 -8.09
C PHE A 34 4.44 -0.53 -8.15
N THR A 35 4.76 -1.17 -7.04
CA THR A 35 4.75 -2.64 -6.94
C THR A 35 3.36 -3.13 -6.53
N SER A 36 3.12 -3.30 -5.23
CA SER A 36 1.83 -3.69 -4.65
C SER A 36 0.91 -2.50 -4.34
N SER A 37 1.47 -1.29 -4.28
CA SER A 37 0.75 -0.08 -3.90
C SER A 37 1.29 1.15 -4.63
N VAL A 38 0.45 2.18 -4.71
CA VAL A 38 0.82 3.50 -5.21
C VAL A 38 1.43 4.27 -4.05
N VAL A 39 2.66 4.75 -4.21
CA VAL A 39 3.34 5.54 -3.18
C VAL A 39 3.52 6.97 -3.69
N LEU A 40 3.00 7.94 -2.94
CA LEU A 40 2.99 9.35 -3.29
C LEU A 40 3.63 10.17 -2.18
N LEU A 41 4.45 11.15 -2.54
CA LEU A 41 4.74 12.27 -1.64
C LEU A 41 3.61 13.28 -1.78
N ILE A 42 2.92 13.57 -0.69
CA ILE A 42 1.83 14.54 -0.64
C ILE A 42 2.18 15.69 0.31
N GLN A 43 1.64 16.86 0.04
CA GLN A 43 1.76 18.04 0.89
C GLN A 43 0.36 18.50 1.32
N GLN A 44 0.11 18.51 2.62
CA GLN A 44 -1.16 18.97 3.17
C GLN A 44 -1.33 20.47 2.91
N ILE A 45 -2.50 20.88 2.41
CA ILE A 45 -2.73 22.28 1.99
C ILE A 45 -2.76 23.23 3.19
N SER A 46 -3.26 22.78 4.34
CA SER A 46 -3.48 23.67 5.49
C SER A 46 -2.20 24.12 6.20
N ASP A 47 -1.18 23.26 6.27
CA ASP A 47 0.04 23.53 7.04
C ASP A 47 1.33 23.20 6.28
N ASN A 48 1.24 22.91 4.98
CA ASN A 48 2.35 22.59 4.09
C ASN A 48 3.22 21.41 4.54
N LYS A 49 2.75 20.59 5.49
CA LYS A 49 3.48 19.39 5.94
C LYS A 49 3.45 18.31 4.86
N GLN A 50 4.59 17.64 4.74
CA GLN A 50 4.76 16.54 3.79
C GLN A 50 4.57 15.19 4.45
N PHE A 51 3.95 14.29 3.71
CA PHE A 51 3.71 12.92 4.13
C PHE A 51 3.90 11.98 2.96
N VAL A 52 4.23 10.73 3.26
CA VAL A 52 4.12 9.65 2.29
C VAL A 52 2.72 9.05 2.41
N LEU A 53 2.04 8.98 1.27
CA LEU A 53 0.74 8.35 1.12
C LEU A 53 0.92 7.05 0.33
N LYS A 54 0.57 5.92 0.96
CA LYS A 54 0.56 4.60 0.32
C LYS A 54 -0.88 4.15 0.11
N LEU A 55 -1.28 3.95 -1.15
CA LEU A 55 -2.64 3.58 -1.56
C LEU A 55 -2.65 2.19 -2.21
N ASN A 56 -3.56 1.32 -1.77
CA ASN A 56 -3.75 -0.02 -2.32
C ASN A 56 -4.70 0.01 -3.52
N ASP A 57 -4.35 0.84 -4.51
CA ASP A 57 -5.18 1.04 -5.69
C ASP A 57 -5.03 -0.12 -6.67
N ARG A 58 -5.98 -1.06 -6.67
CA ARG A 58 -5.99 -2.24 -7.58
C ARG A 58 -5.85 -1.89 -9.06
N ARG A 59 -6.18 -0.65 -9.44
CA ARG A 59 -6.13 -0.16 -10.83
C ARG A 59 -4.70 0.09 -11.33
N LEU A 60 -3.70 0.03 -10.44
CA LEU A 60 -2.28 0.26 -10.73
C LEU A 60 -1.39 -0.81 -10.11
N GLY A 61 -0.13 -0.87 -10.55
CA GLY A 61 0.89 -1.79 -10.03
C GLY A 61 0.79 -3.19 -10.63
N TYR A 62 1.59 -4.13 -10.12
CA TYR A 62 1.61 -5.50 -10.62
C TYR A 62 0.27 -6.19 -10.40
N ARG A 63 -0.21 -6.83 -11.45
CA ARG A 63 -1.43 -7.63 -11.49
C ARG A 63 -1.00 -9.06 -11.72
N TYR A 64 -1.12 -9.90 -10.69
CA TYR A 64 -0.87 -11.33 -10.85
C TYR A 64 -1.98 -11.92 -11.73
N SER A 65 -1.67 -12.25 -12.97
CA SER A 65 -2.37 -13.31 -13.68
C SER A 65 -1.50 -14.55 -13.53
N LEU A 66 -2.02 -15.62 -12.93
CA LEU A 66 -1.24 -16.86 -12.73
C LEU A 66 -0.94 -17.59 -14.06
N ASN A 67 -1.41 -17.07 -15.20
CA ASN A 67 -1.55 -17.84 -16.44
C ASN A 67 -1.23 -17.10 -17.74
N MET A 68 -0.63 -15.91 -17.73
CA MET A 68 -0.23 -15.28 -19.00
C MET A 68 1.30 -15.14 -19.04
N GLU A 69 1.90 -15.91 -19.93
CA GLU A 69 3.10 -15.44 -20.64
C GLU A 69 2.70 -14.08 -21.26
N ASP A 70 3.32 -13.00 -20.76
CA ASP A 70 3.30 -11.63 -21.30
C ASP A 70 2.02 -10.77 -21.33
N ASP A 71 0.81 -11.26 -21.06
CA ASP A 71 -0.37 -10.37 -21.05
C ASP A 71 -0.63 -9.72 -19.68
N GLU A 72 -0.18 -8.46 -19.53
CA GLU A 72 -0.74 -7.55 -18.55
C GLU A 72 -2.26 -7.48 -18.75
N LEU A 73 -3.06 -7.63 -17.69
CA LEU A 73 -4.49 -7.31 -17.73
C LEU A 73 -4.66 -5.83 -17.36
N PRO A 74 -4.58 -4.87 -18.30
CA PRO A 74 -4.66 -3.45 -17.94
C PRO A 74 -6.03 -3.14 -17.36
N TRP A 75 -6.05 -2.27 -16.35
CA TRP A 75 -7.31 -1.72 -15.87
C TRP A 75 -7.96 -0.89 -16.99
N THR A 76 -9.26 -1.06 -17.20
CA THR A 76 -10.04 -0.23 -18.13
C THR A 76 -11.36 0.22 -17.49
N PRO A 77 -11.94 1.34 -17.93
CA PRO A 77 -13.29 1.73 -17.50
C PRO A 77 -14.36 0.65 -17.77
N ALA A 78 -14.23 -0.10 -18.86
CA ALA A 78 -15.14 -1.19 -19.18
C ALA A 78 -15.03 -2.38 -18.21
N LEU A 79 -13.80 -2.70 -17.77
CA LEU A 79 -13.56 -3.68 -16.71
C LEU A 79 -14.17 -3.22 -15.39
N GLU A 80 -14.04 -1.94 -15.04
CA GLU A 80 -14.65 -1.37 -13.84
C GLU A 80 -16.18 -1.49 -13.84
N GLU A 81 -16.81 -1.28 -15.00
CA GLU A 81 -18.26 -1.45 -15.15
C GLU A 81 -18.70 -2.92 -15.00
N ARG A 82 -17.98 -3.86 -15.63
CA ARG A 82 -18.20 -5.30 -15.47
C ARG A 82 -18.05 -5.74 -14.01
N LEU A 83 -17.00 -5.27 -13.33
CA LEU A 83 -16.81 -5.53 -11.91
C LEU A 83 -17.99 -5.02 -11.07
N ARG A 84 -18.43 -3.78 -11.30
CA ARG A 84 -19.59 -3.21 -10.59
C ARG A 84 -20.87 -4.02 -10.85
N ALA A 85 -21.08 -4.51 -12.06
CA ALA A 85 -22.21 -5.38 -12.39
C ALA A 85 -22.11 -6.73 -11.65
N ALA A 86 -20.95 -7.37 -11.69
CA ALA A 86 -20.70 -8.62 -10.98
C ALA A 86 -20.91 -8.48 -9.46
N VAL A 87 -20.42 -7.40 -8.84
CA VAL A 87 -20.64 -7.13 -7.41
C VAL A 87 -22.13 -7.02 -7.09
N ARG A 88 -22.93 -6.34 -7.92
CA ARG A 88 -24.39 -6.28 -7.73
C ARG A 88 -25.02 -7.67 -7.82
N ASP A 89 -24.64 -8.46 -8.81
CA ASP A 89 -25.21 -9.80 -8.99
C ASP A 89 -24.78 -10.76 -7.87
N ILE A 90 -23.58 -10.62 -7.31
CA ILE A 90 -23.13 -11.35 -6.10
C ILE A 90 -24.01 -10.97 -4.90
N GLN A 91 -24.23 -9.67 -4.66
CA GLN A 91 -25.05 -9.20 -3.53
C GLN A 91 -26.52 -9.65 -3.64
N LEU A 92 -27.02 -9.79 -4.86
CA LEU A 92 -28.36 -10.33 -5.13
C LEU A 92 -28.41 -11.87 -5.13
N GLY A 93 -27.27 -12.54 -4.90
CA GLY A 93 -27.18 -14.01 -4.89
C GLY A 93 -27.39 -14.67 -6.26
N LYS A 94 -27.27 -13.91 -7.36
CA LYS A 94 -27.46 -14.44 -8.72
C LYS A 94 -26.24 -15.19 -9.25
N VAL A 95 -25.06 -14.85 -8.76
CA VAL A 95 -23.80 -15.50 -9.11
C VAL A 95 -23.04 -15.89 -7.85
N THR A 96 -22.11 -16.83 -7.98
CA THR A 96 -21.26 -17.32 -6.89
C THR A 96 -20.56 -16.15 -6.19
N ASN A 97 -20.51 -16.20 -4.85
CA ASN A 97 -19.79 -15.20 -4.07
C ASN A 97 -18.27 -15.39 -4.21
N TRP A 98 -17.70 -14.71 -5.20
CA TRP A 98 -16.27 -14.74 -5.48
C TRP A 98 -15.41 -14.18 -4.36
N PHE A 99 -15.93 -13.28 -3.53
CA PHE A 99 -15.18 -12.76 -2.38
C PHE A 99 -14.86 -13.83 -1.34
N GLU A 100 -15.76 -14.80 -1.14
CA GLU A 100 -15.48 -15.94 -0.26
C GLU A 100 -14.66 -17.01 -0.97
N LEU A 101 -14.92 -17.19 -2.27
CA LEU A 101 -14.25 -18.22 -3.06
C LEU A 101 -12.73 -17.99 -3.12
N VAL A 102 -12.27 -16.75 -3.32
CA VAL A 102 -10.84 -16.43 -3.53
C VAL A 102 -10.03 -16.26 -2.25
N LYS A 103 -10.66 -16.26 -1.06
CA LYS A 103 -9.93 -16.18 0.22
C LYS A 103 -9.03 -17.39 0.47
N ASP A 104 -9.47 -18.56 0.02
CA ASP A 104 -8.72 -19.80 0.14
C ASP A 104 -8.24 -20.22 -1.24
N SER A 105 -6.97 -19.96 -1.54
CA SER A 105 -6.31 -20.37 -2.80
C SER A 105 -6.38 -21.88 -3.08
N MET A 106 -6.64 -22.71 -2.07
CA MET A 106 -6.78 -24.16 -2.18
C MET A 106 -8.23 -24.62 -2.26
N ASN A 107 -9.19 -23.69 -2.32
CA ASN A 107 -10.60 -24.02 -2.35
C ASN A 107 -10.94 -24.86 -3.60
N PRO A 108 -11.39 -26.10 -3.45
CA PRO A 108 -11.65 -27.00 -4.59
C PRO A 108 -12.80 -26.54 -5.48
N ALA A 109 -13.64 -25.61 -5.01
CA ALA A 109 -14.70 -25.02 -5.80
C ALA A 109 -14.19 -23.91 -6.75
N GLN A 110 -12.93 -23.47 -6.63
CA GLN A 110 -12.35 -22.51 -7.56
C GLN A 110 -12.19 -23.14 -8.95
N PRO A 111 -12.75 -22.51 -10.01
CA PRO A 111 -12.45 -22.94 -11.35
C PRO A 111 -10.98 -22.66 -11.67
N ARG A 112 -10.42 -23.39 -12.65
CA ARG A 112 -9.04 -23.17 -13.08
C ARG A 112 -8.86 -21.71 -13.52
N PRO A 113 -7.71 -21.06 -13.23
CA PRO A 113 -7.54 -19.62 -13.51
C PRO A 113 -7.78 -19.21 -14.97
N LYS A 114 -7.55 -20.12 -15.94
CA LYS A 114 -7.85 -19.90 -17.36
C LYS A 114 -9.34 -19.72 -17.70
N LEU A 115 -10.23 -20.03 -16.75
CA LEU A 115 -11.68 -19.90 -16.88
C LEU A 115 -12.21 -18.64 -16.18
N TRP A 116 -11.32 -17.86 -15.56
CA TRP A 116 -11.71 -16.66 -14.84
C TRP A 116 -11.99 -15.54 -15.82
N GLU A 117 -13.12 -14.86 -15.60
CA GLU A 117 -13.39 -13.59 -16.23
C GLU A 117 -12.49 -12.50 -15.62
N ASP A 118 -12.33 -11.40 -16.35
CA ASP A 118 -11.48 -10.28 -15.95
C ASP A 118 -11.87 -9.64 -14.61
N TRP A 119 -13.16 -9.52 -14.32
CA TRP A 119 -13.63 -9.01 -13.03
C TRP A 119 -13.35 -9.96 -11.86
N MET A 120 -13.22 -11.27 -12.12
CA MET A 120 -12.85 -12.26 -11.07
C MET A 120 -11.39 -12.04 -10.65
N TRP A 121 -10.52 -11.73 -11.61
CA TRP A 121 -9.13 -11.33 -11.34
C TRP A 121 -9.06 -10.03 -10.52
N GLU A 122 -9.93 -9.06 -10.77
CA GLU A 122 -10.01 -7.83 -9.97
C GLU A 122 -10.42 -8.11 -8.53
N ILE A 123 -11.38 -9.03 -8.29
CA ILE A 123 -11.76 -9.46 -6.94
C ILE A 123 -10.58 -10.15 -6.24
N SER A 124 -9.92 -11.08 -6.91
CA SER A 124 -8.74 -11.77 -6.36
C SER A 124 -7.61 -10.79 -6.02
N THR A 125 -7.27 -9.89 -6.96
CA THR A 125 -6.25 -8.85 -6.76
C THR A 125 -6.60 -7.95 -5.58
N TRP A 126 -7.86 -7.54 -5.47
CA TRP A 126 -8.31 -6.72 -4.36
C TRP A 126 -8.22 -7.45 -3.03
N THR A 127 -8.68 -8.71 -2.95
CA THR A 127 -8.62 -9.51 -1.72
C THR A 127 -7.19 -9.62 -1.21
N SER A 128 -6.24 -10.00 -2.07
CA SER A 128 -4.82 -10.10 -1.68
C SER A 128 -4.26 -8.75 -1.21
N ARG A 129 -4.58 -7.65 -1.91
CA ARG A 129 -4.09 -6.31 -1.53
C ARG A 129 -4.68 -5.80 -0.21
N ILE A 130 -5.92 -6.17 0.11
CA ILE A 130 -6.52 -5.82 1.41
C ILE A 130 -5.87 -6.62 2.54
N GLU A 131 -5.56 -7.90 2.32
CA GLU A 131 -4.84 -8.73 3.29
C GLU A 131 -3.41 -8.21 3.55
N GLU A 132 -2.69 -7.86 2.49
CA GLU A 132 -1.37 -7.23 2.57
C GLU A 132 -1.44 -5.89 3.31
N HIS A 133 -2.41 -5.04 2.96
CA HIS A 133 -2.63 -3.76 3.64
C HIS A 133 -2.93 -3.94 5.12
N GLN A 134 -3.79 -4.89 5.48
CA GLN A 134 -4.15 -5.15 6.88
C GLN A 134 -2.95 -5.66 7.66
N THR A 135 -2.16 -6.56 7.06
CA THR A 135 -0.91 -7.06 7.63
C THR A 135 0.09 -5.94 7.87
N GLU A 136 0.26 -5.02 6.91
CA GLU A 136 1.12 -3.84 7.08
C GLU A 136 0.62 -2.92 8.21
N VAL A 137 -0.68 -2.64 8.25
CA VAL A 137 -1.29 -1.82 9.31
C VAL A 137 -1.06 -2.46 10.69
N ASP A 138 -1.23 -3.77 10.80
CA ASP A 138 -1.03 -4.51 12.05
C ASP A 138 0.44 -4.57 12.46
N ALA A 139 1.37 -4.71 11.51
CA ALA A 139 2.80 -4.60 11.77
C ALA A 139 3.15 -3.24 12.40
N TYR A 140 2.66 -2.13 11.83
CA TYR A 140 2.86 -0.81 12.43
C TYR A 140 2.19 -0.68 13.80
N ARG A 141 1.02 -1.27 14.03
CA ARG A 141 0.36 -1.27 15.34
C ARG A 141 1.21 -2.00 16.38
N LEU A 142 1.73 -3.18 16.06
CA LEU A 142 2.59 -3.99 16.93
C LEU A 142 3.91 -3.28 17.24
N LEU A 143 4.50 -2.61 16.25
CA LEU A 143 5.76 -1.87 16.37
C LEU A 143 5.59 -0.43 16.87
N ARG A 144 4.48 -0.12 17.58
CA ARG A 144 4.14 1.26 18.00
C ARG A 144 5.31 2.00 18.64
N ARG A 145 6.06 1.32 19.52
CA ARG A 145 7.15 1.94 20.29
C ARG A 145 8.39 2.29 19.47
N LEU A 146 8.53 1.73 18.26
CA LEU A 146 9.69 1.94 17.39
C LEU A 146 9.44 3.04 16.35
N GLN A 147 8.20 3.48 16.20
CA GLN A 147 7.79 4.47 15.20
C GLN A 147 8.35 5.88 15.47
N GLY A 148 8.83 6.53 14.41
CA GLY A 148 9.47 7.85 14.46
C GLY A 148 10.93 7.82 14.93
N HIS A 149 11.49 6.63 15.16
CA HIS A 149 12.91 6.45 15.48
C HIS A 149 13.52 5.36 14.60
N LEU A 150 13.15 4.09 14.79
CA LEU A 150 13.71 2.97 14.02
C LEU A 150 12.90 2.65 12.77
N ILE A 151 11.60 2.95 12.77
CA ILE A 151 10.72 2.82 11.60
C ILE A 151 9.92 4.10 11.39
N PRO A 152 9.43 4.39 10.18
CA PRO A 152 8.57 5.54 9.93
C PRO A 152 7.33 5.56 10.82
N ARG A 153 6.88 6.75 11.21
CA ARG A 153 5.61 6.89 11.94
C ARG A 153 4.40 6.77 11.03
N VAL A 154 3.38 6.03 11.47
CA VAL A 154 2.05 6.05 10.85
C VAL A 154 1.19 7.10 11.54
N TYR A 155 0.62 8.02 10.75
CA TYR A 155 -0.30 9.03 11.25
C TYR A 155 -1.75 8.56 11.27
N GLY A 156 -2.12 7.68 10.34
CA GLY A 156 -3.48 7.16 10.27
C GLY A 156 -3.79 6.45 8.96
N LEU A 157 -5.03 6.02 8.86
CA LEU A 157 -5.60 5.37 7.69
C LEU A 157 -6.29 6.40 6.80
N VAL A 158 -6.39 6.10 5.51
CA VAL A 158 -7.15 6.92 4.57
C VAL A 158 -8.02 6.09 3.66
N HIS A 159 -9.13 6.69 3.24
CA HIS A 159 -9.94 6.23 2.12
C HIS A 159 -9.94 7.32 1.04
N LEU A 160 -9.56 6.94 -0.18
CA LEU A 160 -9.75 7.74 -1.38
C LEU A 160 -11.02 7.26 -2.07
N SER A 161 -12.08 8.07 -2.08
CA SER A 161 -13.31 7.73 -2.79
C SER A 161 -13.07 7.61 -4.29
N ILE A 162 -13.53 6.51 -4.89
CA ILE A 162 -13.42 6.23 -6.34
C ILE A 162 -14.77 6.08 -7.03
N SER A 163 -15.87 6.10 -6.28
CA SER A 163 -17.22 6.15 -6.83
C SER A 163 -17.93 7.45 -6.45
N SER A 164 -18.67 8.01 -7.41
CA SER A 164 -19.65 9.09 -7.19
C SER A 164 -21.08 8.58 -7.00
N SER A 165 -21.31 7.27 -7.13
CA SER A 165 -22.62 6.62 -6.96
C SER A 165 -22.85 6.15 -5.53
N SER A 166 -24.06 5.64 -5.24
CA SER A 166 -24.36 4.94 -4.00
C SER A 166 -23.28 3.88 -3.67
N PRO A 167 -22.82 3.81 -2.41
CA PRO A 167 -21.89 2.78 -1.96
C PRO A 167 -22.45 1.39 -2.27
N LEU A 168 -21.62 0.54 -2.85
CA LEU A 168 -21.98 -0.82 -3.23
C LEU A 168 -21.12 -1.81 -2.44
N HIS A 169 -19.81 -1.72 -2.61
CA HIS A 169 -18.83 -2.58 -1.94
C HIS A 169 -17.49 -1.86 -1.88
N PRO A 170 -16.67 -2.05 -0.82
CA PRO A 170 -15.37 -1.39 -0.69
C PRO A 170 -14.49 -1.43 -1.95
N ILE A 171 -14.45 -2.55 -2.67
CA ILE A 171 -13.70 -2.72 -3.94
C ILE A 171 -14.03 -1.69 -5.03
N THR A 172 -15.24 -1.12 -5.02
CA THR A 172 -15.72 -0.14 -6.01
C THR A 172 -15.89 1.26 -5.44
N ASP A 173 -15.88 1.39 -4.11
CA ASP A 173 -16.30 2.61 -3.43
C ASP A 173 -15.11 3.49 -3.05
N TYR A 174 -14.04 2.88 -2.53
CA TYR A 174 -12.83 3.59 -2.12
C TYR A 174 -11.56 2.76 -2.28
N VAL A 175 -10.43 3.46 -2.30
CA VAL A 175 -9.09 2.87 -2.20
C VAL A 175 -8.57 3.08 -0.78
N PRO A 176 -8.24 2.00 -0.04
CA PRO A 176 -7.65 2.13 1.29
C PRO A 176 -6.16 2.47 1.19
N GLY A 177 -5.67 3.19 2.18
CA GLY A 177 -4.27 3.52 2.30
C GLY A 177 -3.85 3.93 3.69
N ILE A 178 -2.55 4.22 3.82
CA ILE A 178 -1.93 4.73 5.04
C ILE A 178 -1.17 6.02 4.76
N ILE A 179 -1.18 6.92 5.74
CA ILE A 179 -0.28 8.09 5.76
C ILE A 179 0.86 7.81 6.71
N ILE A 180 2.08 7.89 6.20
CA ILE A 180 3.31 7.65 6.93
C ILE A 180 4.25 8.86 6.86
N GLU A 181 5.17 8.92 7.81
CA GLU A 181 6.23 9.91 7.91
C GLU A 181 7.02 9.99 6.61
N TYR A 182 7.10 11.20 6.07
CA TYR A 182 8.11 11.50 5.07
C TYR A 182 9.43 11.75 5.78
N ILE A 183 10.42 10.91 5.47
CA ILE A 183 11.77 11.06 5.97
C ILE A 183 12.59 11.79 4.91
N GLN A 184 13.00 13.01 5.22
CA GLN A 184 14.04 13.70 4.46
C GLN A 184 15.37 13.07 4.88
N GLY A 185 15.92 12.22 4.02
CA GLY A 185 17.11 11.46 4.31
C GLY A 185 17.68 10.80 3.06
N VAL A 186 18.83 10.17 3.22
CA VAL A 186 19.56 9.51 2.14
C VAL A 186 19.45 8.00 2.31
N SER A 187 19.17 7.30 1.21
CA SER A 187 19.16 5.84 1.23
C SER A 187 20.58 5.32 1.40
N MET A 188 20.78 4.37 2.31
CA MET A 188 22.09 3.78 2.56
C MET A 188 22.67 3.13 1.29
N GLY A 189 21.84 2.57 0.41
CA GLY A 189 22.27 2.00 -0.87
C GLY A 189 22.83 3.02 -1.86
N SER A 190 22.57 4.31 -1.67
CA SER A 190 23.13 5.39 -2.49
C SER A 190 24.50 5.90 -2.03
N LEU A 191 25.03 5.38 -0.91
CA LEU A 191 26.30 5.83 -0.31
C LEU A 191 27.43 4.82 -0.56
N GLN A 192 28.59 5.32 -0.96
CA GLN A 192 29.82 4.54 -1.14
C GLN A 192 30.82 4.80 0.01
N PRO A 193 31.13 3.77 0.83
CA PRO A 193 32.13 3.90 1.90
C PRO A 193 33.53 4.24 1.39
N GLY A 194 34.14 5.27 1.98
CA GLY A 194 35.44 5.82 1.59
C GLY A 194 35.39 6.81 0.43
N VAL A 195 34.22 7.04 -0.18
CA VAL A 195 34.01 8.03 -1.26
C VAL A 195 33.05 9.10 -0.78
N ASP A 196 31.79 8.72 -0.50
CA ASP A 196 30.74 9.64 -0.07
C ASP A 196 30.79 9.89 1.44
N ILE A 197 31.22 8.87 2.20
CA ILE A 197 31.35 8.91 3.66
C ILE A 197 32.70 8.29 4.09
N PRO A 198 33.39 8.82 5.11
CA PRO A 198 34.59 8.19 5.67
C PRO A 198 34.33 6.77 6.15
N ARG A 199 35.30 5.86 5.97
CA ARG A 199 35.15 4.45 6.38
C ARG A 199 34.76 4.26 7.87
N PRO A 200 35.38 4.96 8.84
CA PRO A 200 34.98 4.82 10.23
C PRO A 200 33.53 5.23 10.50
N GLU A 201 33.02 6.21 9.74
CA GLU A 201 31.63 6.64 9.85
C GLU A 201 30.68 5.62 9.22
N ALA A 202 31.04 5.03 8.07
CA ALA A 202 30.29 3.95 7.46
C ALA A 202 30.16 2.72 8.38
N GLU A 203 31.25 2.36 9.07
CA GLU A 203 31.26 1.29 10.07
C GLU A 203 30.31 1.62 11.25
N ALA A 204 30.38 2.84 11.77
CA ALA A 204 29.47 3.28 12.83
C ALA A 204 27.99 3.29 12.39
N ILE A 205 27.70 3.65 11.13
CA ILE A 205 26.35 3.55 10.57
C ILE A 205 25.90 2.08 10.51
N ALA A 206 26.75 1.19 10.01
CA ALA A 206 26.44 -0.23 9.92
C ALA A 206 26.15 -0.84 11.30
N ASP A 207 26.93 -0.50 12.33
CA ASP A 207 26.71 -0.95 13.70
C ASP A 207 25.34 -0.49 14.24
N ARG A 208 24.98 0.78 14.05
CA ARG A 208 23.68 1.32 14.46
C ARG A 208 22.51 0.64 13.73
N VAL A 209 22.66 0.37 12.44
CA VAL A 209 21.67 -0.37 11.65
C VAL A 209 21.49 -1.79 12.20
N MET A 210 22.58 -2.47 12.54
CA MET A 210 22.52 -3.80 13.12
C MET A 210 21.86 -3.80 14.51
N ASP A 211 22.10 -2.78 15.33
CA ASP A 211 21.39 -2.59 16.61
C ASP A 211 19.89 -2.33 16.41
N ALA A 212 19.52 -1.54 15.41
CA ALA A 212 18.12 -1.31 15.05
C ALA A 212 17.43 -2.63 14.67
N PHE A 213 18.06 -3.45 13.82
CA PHE A 213 17.50 -4.76 13.45
C PHE A 213 17.44 -5.73 14.64
N ARG A 214 18.44 -5.74 15.53
CA ARG A 214 18.39 -6.52 16.77
C ARG A 214 17.20 -6.10 17.64
N THR A 215 16.95 -4.80 17.75
CA THR A 215 15.83 -4.23 18.51
C THR A 215 14.49 -4.64 17.91
N ILE A 216 14.31 -4.49 16.59
CA ILE A 216 13.09 -4.92 15.87
C ILE A 216 12.88 -6.43 16.02
N LYS A 217 13.93 -7.24 15.89
CA LYS A 217 13.85 -8.70 16.08
C LYS A 217 13.44 -9.08 17.50
N ALA A 218 13.87 -8.32 18.51
CA ALA A 218 13.53 -8.57 19.90
C ALA A 218 12.02 -8.38 20.20
N GLU A 219 11.27 -7.67 19.35
CA GLU A 219 9.81 -7.57 19.44
C GLU A 219 9.11 -8.92 19.28
N LYS A 220 9.69 -9.84 18.50
CA LYS A 220 9.14 -11.17 18.20
C LYS A 220 7.68 -11.16 17.70
N CYS A 221 7.24 -10.07 17.06
CA CYS A 221 5.86 -9.88 16.63
C CYS A 221 5.70 -9.68 15.11
N VAL A 222 6.80 -9.46 14.39
CA VAL A 222 6.81 -9.22 12.94
C VAL A 222 8.01 -9.89 12.29
N MET A 223 7.93 -10.14 10.98
CA MET A 223 9.06 -10.52 10.13
C MET A 223 9.17 -9.50 9.00
N HIS A 224 10.35 -8.89 8.81
CA HIS A 224 10.54 -7.81 7.83
C HIS A 224 10.49 -8.32 6.38
N ASN A 225 10.98 -9.54 6.12
CA ASN A 225 11.03 -10.25 4.82
C ASN A 225 11.72 -9.53 3.63
N ASP A 226 12.01 -8.23 3.73
CA ASP A 226 12.62 -7.43 2.67
C ASP A 226 13.72 -6.50 3.20
N ILE A 227 14.73 -7.09 3.87
CA ILE A 227 15.88 -6.32 4.37
C ILE A 227 16.82 -6.06 3.19
N HIS A 228 16.85 -4.81 2.73
CA HIS A 228 17.73 -4.34 1.67
C HIS A 228 18.33 -2.98 2.05
N ILE A 229 19.56 -2.69 1.61
CA ILE A 229 20.23 -1.41 1.91
C ILE A 229 19.48 -0.20 1.35
N ASP A 230 18.72 -0.39 0.27
CA ASP A 230 17.90 0.68 -0.32
C ASP A 230 16.69 1.05 0.55
N ASN A 231 16.22 0.11 1.38
CA ASN A 231 15.10 0.30 2.30
C ASN A 231 15.51 0.95 3.63
N ILE A 232 16.80 1.29 3.79
CA ILE A 232 17.34 1.93 5.00
C ILE A 232 17.59 3.40 4.68
N LEU A 233 16.85 4.28 5.36
CA LEU A 233 17.00 5.73 5.24
C LEU A 233 17.78 6.28 6.43
N LEU A 234 18.87 6.98 6.14
CA LEU A 234 19.61 7.75 7.12
C LEU A 234 18.96 9.13 7.22
N ARG A 235 18.51 9.48 8.43
CA ARG A 235 18.02 10.83 8.73
C ARG A 235 19.21 11.78 8.82
N ASP A 236 19.02 13.01 8.36
CA ASP A 236 19.95 14.12 8.60
C ASP A 236 20.16 14.38 10.11
#